data_AF-A0A1J3DZT9-F1
#
_entry.id   AF-A0A1J3DZT9-F1
#
_cell.length_a   1.000
_cell.length_b   1.000
_cell.length_c   1.000
_cell.angle_alpha   90.00
_cell.angle_beta   90.00
_cell.angle_gamma   90.00
#
_symmetry.space_group_name_H-M   'P 1'
#
loop_
_entity.id
_entity.type
_entity.pdbx_description
1 polymer ?
#
loop_
_entity_poly.entity_id
_entity_poly.type
_entity_poly.pdbx_seq_one_letter_code
_entity_poly.pdbx_strand_id
1 'polypeptide(L)'
;ILNLIVQDGLKVIVSSLHKTRESIKYVTASESREITFKRSCESARVDEERELILDVPTRWNSTYKMLERALKYRAGFSNLKTLDKNF
;
A
#
# COMPACT_ATOMS: atom_id res chain seq x y z
N ILE A 1 -26.94 1.36 4.80
CA ILE A 1 -26.91 0.27 3.78
C ILE A 1 -25.54 0.16 3.10
N LEU A 2 -24.98 1.23 2.51
CA LEU A 2 -23.67 1.18 1.81
C LEU A 2 -22.49 0.65 2.66
N ASN A 3 -22.35 1.11 3.92
CA ASN A 3 -21.26 0.66 4.80
C ASN A 3 -21.24 -0.87 5.00
N LEU A 4 -22.41 -1.49 5.13
CA LEU A 4 -22.51 -2.94 5.32
C LEU A 4 -22.11 -3.71 4.06
N ILE A 5 -22.55 -3.22 2.88
CA ILE A 5 -22.18 -3.80 1.59
C ILE A 5 -20.67 -3.70 1.36
N VAL A 6 -20.07 -2.54 1.64
CA VAL A 6 -18.62 -2.34 1.50
C VAL A 6 -17.86 -3.24 2.46
N GLN A 7 -18.29 -3.35 3.72
CA GLN A 7 -17.64 -4.23 4.69
C GLN A 7 -17.70 -5.70 4.28
N ASP A 8 -18.83 -6.18 3.73
CA ASP A 8 -18.92 -7.54 3.20
C ASP A 8 -18.02 -7.74 1.98
N GLY A 9 -17.94 -6.76 1.07
CA GLY A 9 -16.99 -6.79 -0.03
C GLY A 9 -15.53 -6.86 0.43
N LEU A 10 -15.16 -6.10 1.47
CA LEU A 10 -13.82 -6.11 2.04
C LEU A 10 -13.43 -7.47 2.65
N LYS A 11 -14.40 -8.26 3.16
CA LYS A 11 -14.13 -9.61 3.67
C LYS A 11 -13.64 -10.55 2.57
N VAL A 12 -14.13 -10.40 1.34
CA VAL A 12 -13.70 -11.22 0.19
C VAL A 12 -12.23 -10.98 -0.16
N ILE A 13 -11.75 -9.74 0.03
CA ILE A 13 -10.38 -9.33 -0.34
C ILE A 13 -9.45 -9.20 0.88
N VAL A 14 -9.81 -9.77 2.02
CA VAL A 14 -9.07 -9.61 3.29
C VAL A 14 -7.60 -10.01 3.20
N SER A 15 -7.28 -11.03 2.39
CA SER A 15 -5.90 -11.49 2.19
C SER A 15 -5.07 -10.46 1.42
N SER A 16 -5.63 -9.87 0.35
CA SER A 16 -5.01 -8.79 -0.41
C SER A 16 -4.83 -7.54 0.44
N LEU A 17 -5.86 -7.17 1.22
CA LEU A 17 -5.79 -6.05 2.18
C LEU A 17 -4.65 -6.25 3.17
N HIS A 18 -4.52 -7.45 3.74
CA HIS A 18 -3.45 -7.75 4.67
C HIS A 18 -2.08 -7.59 4.03
N LYS A 19 -1.86 -8.14 2.82
CA LYS A 19 -0.59 -7.97 2.09
C LYS A 19 -0.27 -6.50 1.82
N THR A 20 -1.25 -5.72 1.38
CA THR A 20 -1.05 -4.27 1.16
C THR A 20 -0.65 -3.55 2.45
N ARG A 21 -1.29 -3.87 3.59
CA ARG A 21 -0.91 -3.29 4.88
C ARG A 21 0.52 -3.65 5.26
N GLU A 22 0.92 -4.92 5.10
CA GLU A 22 2.28 -5.34 5.43
C GLU A 22 3.31 -4.70 4.51
N SER A 23 3.02 -4.53 3.21
CA SER A 23 3.90 -3.80 2.29
C SER A 23 4.07 -2.33 2.69
N ILE A 24 2.98 -1.65 3.08
CA ILE A 24 3.04 -0.26 3.53
C ILE A 24 3.83 -0.17 4.84
N LYS A 25 3.52 -1.02 5.83
CA LYS A 25 4.25 -1.08 7.10
C LYS A 25 5.73 -1.33 6.89
N TYR A 26 6.10 -2.20 5.96
CA TYR A 26 7.49 -2.46 5.64
C TYR A 26 8.20 -1.18 5.21
N VAL A 27 7.63 -0.48 4.22
CA VAL A 27 8.21 0.74 3.66
C VAL A 27 8.33 1.81 4.74
N THR A 28 7.28 2.04 5.52
CA THR A 28 7.23 3.09 6.55
C THR A 28 7.87 2.69 7.88
N ALA A 29 8.49 1.50 7.97
CA ALA A 29 9.10 1.03 9.23
C ALA A 29 10.39 1.79 9.57
N SER A 30 11.09 2.33 8.58
CA SER A 30 12.32 3.08 8.77
C SER A 30 12.63 3.99 7.58
N GLU A 31 13.33 5.08 7.86
CA GLU A 31 13.78 6.05 6.84
C GLU A 31 14.60 5.37 5.72
N SER A 32 15.44 4.39 6.06
CA SER A 32 16.24 3.63 5.08
C SER A 32 15.36 2.86 4.07
N ARG A 33 14.25 2.27 4.54
CA ARG A 33 13.29 1.56 3.68
C ARG A 33 12.47 2.53 2.85
N GLU A 34 12.08 3.68 3.40
CA GLU A 34 11.43 4.75 2.64
C GLU A 34 12.32 5.27 1.51
N ILE A 35 13.61 5.52 1.78
CA ILE A 35 14.58 5.92 0.76
C ILE A 35 14.71 4.86 -0.32
N THR A 36 14.80 3.58 0.06
CA THR A 36 14.90 2.46 -0.89
C THR A 36 13.65 2.35 -1.76
N PHE A 37 12.48 2.51 -1.15
CA PHE A 37 11.21 2.52 -1.88
C PHE A 37 11.08 3.71 -2.82
N LYS A 38 11.54 4.90 -2.42
CA LYS A 38 11.56 6.09 -3.28
C LYS A 38 12.41 5.84 -4.53
N ARG A 39 13.62 5.28 -4.38
CA ARG A 39 14.47 4.88 -5.50
C ARG A 39 13.79 3.86 -6.41
N SER A 40 13.06 2.92 -5.82
CA SER A 40 12.27 1.94 -6.57
C SER A 40 11.18 2.61 -7.42
N CYS A 41 10.49 3.60 -6.85
CA CYS A 41 9.46 4.39 -7.54
C CYS A 41 10.06 5.24 -8.68
N GLU A 42 11.20 5.88 -8.44
CA GLU A 42 11.94 6.65 -9.46
C GLU A 42 12.34 5.75 -10.64
N SER A 43 12.90 4.56 -10.37
CA SER A 43 13.24 3.58 -11.40
C SER A 43 12.02 3.06 -12.15
N ALA A 44 10.88 2.92 -11.46
CA ALA A 44 9.60 2.51 -12.03
C ALA A 44 8.86 3.65 -12.78
N ARG A 45 9.39 4.88 -12.76
CA ARG A 45 8.73 6.10 -13.28
C ARG A 45 7.34 6.32 -12.68
N VAL A 46 7.20 6.03 -11.38
CA VAL A 46 5.98 6.35 -10.63
C VAL A 46 6.02 7.83 -10.27
N ASP A 47 5.11 8.59 -10.87
CA ASP A 47 4.92 10.02 -10.60
C ASP A 47 3.74 10.21 -9.62
N GLU A 48 4.00 9.98 -8.34
CA GLU A 48 3.05 10.21 -7.25
C GLU A 48 3.81 10.75 -6.04
N GLU A 49 3.33 11.87 -5.50
CA GLU A 49 3.95 12.59 -4.39
C GLU A 49 3.27 12.31 -3.05
N ARG A 50 2.07 11.72 -3.07
CA ARG A 50 1.32 11.45 -1.84
C ARG A 50 1.92 10.29 -1.06
N GLU A 51 2.23 10.54 0.21
CA GLU A 51 2.71 9.53 1.13
C GLU A 51 1.79 8.28 1.20
N LEU A 52 2.39 7.12 1.42
CA LEU A 52 1.65 5.90 1.75
C LEU A 52 0.98 6.08 3.12
N ILE A 53 -0.25 5.59 3.26
CA ILE A 53 -1.01 5.65 4.51
C ILE A 53 -1.52 4.27 4.87
N LEU A 54 -1.49 3.96 6.17
CA LEU A 54 -2.17 2.77 6.68
C LEU A 54 -3.63 3.09 6.96
N ASP A 55 -4.51 2.12 6.71
CA ASP A 55 -5.92 2.29 7.02
C ASP A 55 -6.23 2.06 8.50
N VAL A 56 -7.44 2.47 8.89
CA VAL A 56 -8.10 2.12 10.14
C VAL A 56 -9.10 1.00 9.81
N PRO A 57 -8.86 -0.26 10.23
CA PRO A 57 -9.65 -1.41 9.75
C PRO A 57 -11.16 -1.32 9.97
N THR A 58 -11.60 -0.55 10.96
CA THR A 58 -13.02 -0.33 11.27
C THR A 58 -13.68 0.74 10.40
N ARG A 59 -12.93 1.47 9.57
CA ARG A 59 -13.39 2.59 8.75
C ARG A 59 -13.07 2.38 7.27
N TRP A 60 -14.06 1.91 6.50
CA TRP A 60 -13.90 1.61 5.07
C TRP A 60 -13.33 2.78 4.24
N ASN A 61 -13.67 4.02 4.59
CA ASN A 61 -13.13 5.22 3.92
C ASN A 61 -11.60 5.28 3.97
N SER A 62 -11.01 4.85 5.08
CA SER A 62 -9.56 4.82 5.23
C SER A 62 -8.94 3.66 4.44
N THR A 63 -9.62 2.51 4.40
CA THR A 63 -9.21 1.35 3.58
C THR A 63 -9.24 1.70 2.09
N TYR A 64 -10.27 2.42 1.66
CA TYR A 64 -10.38 2.95 0.30
C TYR A 64 -9.19 3.86 -0.04
N LYS A 65 -8.88 4.86 0.80
CA LYS A 65 -7.76 5.78 0.55
C LYS A 65 -6.40 5.06 0.55
N MET A 66 -6.18 4.10 1.44
CA MET A 66 -4.97 3.27 1.46
C MET A 66 -4.83 2.50 0.13
N LEU A 67 -5.89 1.83 -0.31
CA LEU A 67 -5.88 1.05 -1.56
C LEU A 67 -5.69 1.94 -2.78
N GLU A 68 -6.38 3.08 -2.84
CA GLU A 68 -6.25 4.06 -3.91
C GLU A 68 -4.79 4.50 -4.08
N ARG A 69 -4.10 4.84 -2.98
CA ARG A 69 -2.67 5.21 -3.03
C ARG A 69 -1.79 4.01 -3.36
N ALA A 70 -1.99 2.86 -2.70
CA ALA A 70 -1.20 1.66 -2.95
C ALA A 70 -1.24 1.21 -4.42
N LEU A 71 -2.38 1.39 -5.09
CA LEU A 71 -2.53 1.11 -6.52
C LEU A 71 -1.67 2.04 -7.39
N LYS A 72 -1.55 3.33 -7.04
CA LYS A 72 -0.67 4.27 -7.76
C LYS A 72 0.80 3.88 -7.64
N TYR A 73 1.19 3.33 -6.50
CA TYR A 73 2.55 2.84 -6.25
C TYR A 73 2.81 1.39 -6.65
N ARG A 74 1.86 0.72 -7.34
CA ARG A 74 1.98 -0.72 -7.68
C ARG A 74 3.30 -1.08 -8.39
N ALA A 75 3.74 -0.24 -9.33
CA ALA A 75 5.00 -0.46 -10.04
C ALA A 75 6.22 -0.30 -9.11
N GLY A 76 6.18 0.69 -8.21
CA GLY A 76 7.21 0.90 -7.18
C GLY A 76 7.32 -0.27 -6.21
N PHE A 77 6.19 -0.84 -5.76
CA PHE A 77 6.21 -2.07 -4.94
C PHE A 77 6.72 -3.29 -5.72
N SER A 78 6.41 -3.39 -7.01
CA SER A 78 6.88 -4.49 -7.85
C SER A 78 8.39 -4.45 -8.05
N ASN A 79 8.95 -3.25 -8.26
CA ASN A 79 10.39 -3.03 -8.30
C ASN A 79 11.05 -3.19 -6.91
N LEU A 80 10.38 -2.84 -5.82
CA LEU A 80 10.95 -3.01 -4.48
C LEU A 80 11.22 -4.50 -4.21
N LYS A 81 10.30 -5.37 -4.64
CA LYS A 81 10.45 -6.83 -4.55
C LYS A 81 11.66 -7.39 -5.30
N THR A 82 12.12 -6.72 -6.35
CA THR A 82 13.33 -7.15 -7.08
C THR A 82 14.61 -6.55 -6.50
N LEU A 83 14.52 -5.35 -5.91
CA LEU A 83 15.66 -4.60 -5.37
C LEU A 83 16.02 -4.98 -3.93
N ASP A 84 15.03 -5.20 -3.07
CA ASP A 84 15.21 -5.51 -1.65
C ASP A 84 14.76 -6.94 -1.36
N LYS A 85 15.72 -7.81 -1.02
CA LYS A 85 15.45 -9.23 -0.72
C LYS A 85 14.67 -9.44 0.58
N ASN A 86 14.59 -8.41 1.43
CA ASN A 86 13.88 -8.48 2.70
C ASN A 86 12.41 -8.03 2.59
N PHE A 87 11.99 -7.56 1.41
CA PHE A 87 10.61 -7.20 1.08
C PHE A 87 9.84 -8.38 0.47
#